data_AF-A0A832FQY5-F1
#
_entry.id   AF-A0A832FQY5-F1
#
_cell.length_a   1.000
_cell.length_b   1.000
_cell.length_c   1.000
_cell.angle_alpha   90.00
_cell.angle_beta   90.00
_cell.angle_gamma   90.00
#
_symmetry.space_group_name_H-M   'P 1'
#
loop_
_entity.id
_entity.type
_entity.pdbx_description
1 polymer ?
#
loop_
_entity_poly.entity_id
_entity_poly.type
_entity_poly.pdbx_seq_one_letter_code
_entity_poly.pdbx_strand_id
1 'polypeptide(L)'
;MSKLLYQLDSYLREFEAQITRVESGKVYLTSTAFHPGPSGGLDTDKGWLILPDGSRVEVLQAVEEAGDVAHVVSDSSRLTAGMTVRGVIDWERRYRMMRLHTASHVLAAVLYRKYGALVTGGHIEPNAARDDFDLPGVEDW
;
A
#
# COMPACT_ATOMS: atom_id res chain seq x y z
N MET A 1 -2.73 13.56 10.54
CA MET A 1 -1.70 13.06 9.61
C MET A 1 -0.94 11.95 10.29
N SER A 2 -1.07 10.76 9.74
CA SER A 2 -0.36 9.56 10.17
C SER A 2 1.14 9.70 9.93
N LYS A 3 1.96 9.24 10.88
CA LYS A 3 3.38 8.95 10.60
C LYS A 3 3.48 7.74 9.67
N LEU A 4 4.10 7.90 8.51
CA LEU A 4 4.19 6.87 7.46
C LEU A 4 5.36 5.92 7.74
N LEU A 5 5.10 4.83 8.47
CA LEU A 5 6.13 3.88 8.90
C LEU A 5 6.74 3.10 7.73
N TYR A 6 5.95 2.84 6.68
CA TYR A 6 6.41 2.13 5.48
C TYR A 6 7.51 2.86 4.69
N GLN A 7 7.65 4.18 4.89
CA GLN A 7 8.74 4.98 4.33
C GLN A 7 10.03 4.87 5.15
N LEU A 8 9.93 4.48 6.42
CA LEU A 8 11.07 4.33 7.32
C LEU A 8 11.61 2.89 7.29
N ASP A 9 10.71 1.91 7.25
CA ASP A 9 11.03 0.50 7.15
C ASP A 9 9.95 -0.23 6.33
N SER A 10 10.27 -0.56 5.07
CA SER A 10 9.34 -1.25 4.18
C SER A 10 9.11 -2.73 4.54
N TYR A 11 9.93 -3.29 5.44
CA TYR A 11 9.81 -4.67 5.94
C TYR A 11 9.04 -4.77 7.26
N LEU A 12 8.62 -3.64 7.84
CA LEU A 12 7.78 -3.62 9.03
C LEU A 12 6.42 -4.26 8.74
N ARG A 13 6.14 -5.37 9.44
CA ARG A 13 4.94 -6.20 9.22
C ARG A 13 3.84 -5.92 10.23
N GLU A 14 4.21 -5.44 11.39
CA GLU A 14 3.31 -5.15 12.49
C GLU A 14 3.72 -3.85 13.17
N PHE A 15 2.74 -3.10 13.68
CA PHE A 15 2.97 -1.85 14.38
C PHE A 15 1.83 -1.59 15.38
N GLU A 16 2.11 -0.77 16.39
CA GLU A 16 1.08 -0.25 17.29
C GLU A 16 0.74 1.20 16.91
N ALA A 17 -0.54 1.56 16.98
CA ALA A 17 -0.99 2.93 16.74
C ALA A 17 -2.30 3.22 17.50
N GLN A 18 -2.57 4.50 17.74
CA GLN A 18 -3.85 4.94 18.27
C GLN A 18 -4.78 5.39 17.14
N ILE A 19 -6.06 5.04 17.24
CA ILE A 19 -7.11 5.55 16.34
C ILE A 19 -7.34 7.03 16.65
N THR A 20 -7.20 7.88 15.65
CA THR A 20 -7.43 9.33 15.77
C THR A 20 -8.86 9.72 15.42
N ARG A 21 -9.44 9.07 14.41
CA ARG A 21 -10.85 9.26 13.99
C ARG A 21 -11.40 8.01 13.31
N VAL A 22 -12.72 7.84 13.37
CA VAL A 22 -13.49 6.80 12.68
C VAL A 22 -14.66 7.45 11.98
N GLU A 23 -14.74 7.33 10.66
CA GLU A 23 -15.72 8.04 9.84
C GLU A 23 -16.14 7.15 8.66
N SER A 24 -17.44 6.88 8.51
CA SER A 24 -18.01 6.19 7.34
C SER A 24 -17.29 4.89 6.94
N GLY A 25 -16.98 4.02 7.91
CA GLY A 25 -16.26 2.76 7.67
C GLY A 25 -14.76 2.91 7.45
N LYS A 26 -14.19 4.10 7.67
CA LYS A 26 -12.76 4.39 7.57
C LYS A 26 -12.18 4.68 8.94
N VAL A 27 -10.93 4.27 9.13
CA VAL A 27 -10.16 4.45 10.36
C VAL A 27 -8.87 5.19 10.03
N TYR A 28 -8.50 6.12 10.90
CA TYR A 28 -7.26 6.89 10.76
C TYR A 28 -6.44 6.69 12.01
N LEU A 29 -5.13 6.59 11.83
CA LEU A 29 -4.20 6.18 12.88
C LEU A 29 -3.16 7.28 13.13
N THR A 30 -2.54 7.28 14.30
CA THR A 30 -1.39 8.16 14.59
C THR A 30 -0.17 7.82 13.71
N SER A 31 -0.06 6.56 13.32
CA SER A 31 1.02 6.01 12.50
C SER A 31 0.51 4.79 11.73
N THR A 32 1.04 4.53 10.55
CA THR A 32 0.64 3.37 9.76
C THR A 32 1.79 2.77 8.96
N ALA A 33 1.87 1.44 8.93
CA ALA A 33 2.71 0.69 8.00
C ALA A 33 1.92 0.22 6.76
N PHE A 34 0.60 0.44 6.68
CA PHE A 34 -0.18 0.17 5.47
C PHE A 34 0.17 1.24 4.43
N HIS A 35 0.70 0.82 3.28
CA HIS A 35 0.94 1.69 2.14
C HIS A 35 -0.39 2.00 1.46
N PRO A 36 -0.78 3.28 1.33
CA PRO A 36 -1.98 3.66 0.62
C PRO A 36 -1.82 3.45 -0.89
N GLY A 37 -2.87 2.97 -1.54
CA GLY A 37 -2.87 2.76 -2.99
C GLY A 37 -4.18 3.22 -3.65
N PRO A 38 -4.20 3.41 -4.97
CA PRO A 38 -3.06 3.26 -5.88
C PRO A 38 -2.07 4.43 -5.75
N SER A 39 -0.77 4.15 -5.65
CA SER A 39 0.30 5.17 -5.66
C SER A 39 1.54 4.64 -6.36
N GLY A 40 2.07 5.40 -7.33
CA GLY A 40 3.19 4.94 -8.17
C GLY A 40 2.88 3.65 -8.96
N GLY A 41 1.61 3.36 -9.24
CA GLY A 41 1.16 2.11 -9.88
C GLY A 41 0.97 0.93 -8.92
N LEU A 42 1.44 1.03 -7.66
CA LEU A 42 1.30 -0.02 -6.66
C LEU A 42 -0.09 -0.04 -6.04
N ASP A 43 -0.72 -1.22 -6.00
CA ASP A 43 -1.98 -1.42 -5.28
C ASP A 43 -1.80 -1.28 -3.76
N THR A 44 -2.91 -1.09 -3.05
CA THR A 44 -2.93 -0.85 -1.61
C THR A 44 -2.61 -2.10 -0.78
N ASP A 45 -2.11 -1.88 0.42
CA ASP A 45 -2.04 -2.95 1.41
C ASP A 45 -3.38 -3.33 2.01
N LYS A 46 -3.39 -4.57 2.48
CA LYS A 46 -4.46 -5.19 3.25
C LYS A 46 -3.89 -5.82 4.50
N GLY A 47 -4.76 -6.23 5.40
CA GLY A 47 -4.37 -6.90 6.63
C GLY A 47 -5.41 -6.70 7.71
N TRP A 48 -4.96 -6.49 8.94
CA TRP A 48 -5.84 -6.47 10.11
C TRP A 48 -5.45 -5.39 11.11
N LEU A 49 -6.46 -4.86 11.79
CA LEU A 49 -6.31 -4.18 13.08
C LEU A 49 -6.70 -5.17 14.17
N ILE A 50 -5.78 -5.44 15.09
CA ILE A 50 -6.03 -6.26 16.29
C ILE A 50 -6.40 -5.31 17.43
N LEU A 51 -7.58 -5.55 18.01
CA LEU A 51 -8.15 -4.75 19.09
C LEU A 51 -7.61 -5.21 20.45
N PRO A 52 -7.78 -4.40 21.52
CA PRO A 52 -7.32 -4.76 22.86
C PRO A 52 -7.92 -6.08 23.41
N ASP A 53 -9.11 -6.45 22.98
CA ASP A 53 -9.77 -7.71 23.35
C ASP A 53 -9.26 -8.93 22.54
N GLY A 54 -8.30 -8.72 21.64
CA GLY A 54 -7.74 -9.74 20.75
C GLY A 54 -8.58 -10.01 19.50
N SER A 55 -9.76 -9.39 19.35
CA SER A 55 -10.54 -9.48 18.13
C SER A 55 -9.83 -8.75 16.98
N ARG A 56 -10.17 -9.11 15.73
CA ARG A 56 -9.57 -8.53 14.53
C ARG A 56 -10.62 -7.89 13.63
N VAL A 57 -10.26 -6.76 13.06
CA VAL A 57 -11.01 -6.09 11.99
C VAL A 57 -10.13 -6.10 10.74
N GLU A 58 -10.71 -6.48 9.60
CA GLU A 58 -9.97 -6.51 8.33
C GLU A 58 -9.82 -5.09 7.77
N VAL A 59 -8.61 -4.75 7.32
CA VAL A 59 -8.34 -3.57 6.50
C VAL A 59 -8.44 -4.00 5.04
N LEU A 60 -9.52 -3.55 4.39
CA LEU A 60 -9.84 -3.90 3.01
C LEU A 60 -8.99 -3.09 2.03
N GLN A 61 -8.72 -1.83 2.35
CA GLN A 61 -7.92 -0.89 1.58
C GLN A 61 -7.32 0.19 2.49
N ALA A 62 -6.10 0.62 2.22
CA ALA A 62 -5.56 1.91 2.66
C ALA A 62 -5.56 2.90 1.48
N VAL A 63 -6.10 4.10 1.68
CA VAL A 63 -6.17 5.14 0.64
C VAL A 63 -5.68 6.47 1.20
N GLU A 64 -5.05 7.28 0.36
CA GLU A 64 -4.71 8.65 0.73
C GLU A 64 -5.97 9.52 0.64
N GLU A 65 -6.28 10.24 1.72
CA GLU A 65 -7.46 11.10 1.82
C GLU A 65 -7.11 12.38 2.57
N ALA A 66 -7.19 13.53 1.87
CA ALA A 66 -6.91 14.85 2.43
C ALA A 66 -5.55 14.96 3.17
N GLY A 67 -4.51 14.32 2.63
CA GLY A 67 -3.16 14.32 3.21
C GLY A 67 -2.98 13.38 4.42
N ASP A 68 -3.93 12.47 4.68
CA ASP A 68 -3.81 11.40 5.67
C ASP A 68 -4.04 10.03 5.02
N VAL A 69 -3.87 8.96 5.80
CA VAL A 69 -4.15 7.58 5.36
C VAL A 69 -5.46 7.10 5.98
N ALA A 70 -6.46 6.90 5.14
CA ALA A 70 -7.73 6.28 5.52
C ALA A 70 -7.65 4.78 5.33
N HIS A 71 -7.98 4.02 6.37
CA HIS A 71 -8.05 2.56 6.34
C HIS A 71 -9.51 2.16 6.24
N VAL A 72 -9.96 1.75 5.05
CA VAL A 72 -11.30 1.19 4.84
C VAL A 72 -11.34 -0.17 5.52
N VAL A 73 -12.26 -0.36 6.46
CA VAL A 73 -12.36 -1.59 7.25
C VAL A 73 -13.64 -2.35 6.97
N SER A 74 -13.61 -3.66 7.24
CA SER A 74 -14.80 -4.53 7.07
C SER A 74 -15.93 -4.22 8.05
N ASP A 75 -15.58 -3.79 9.27
CA ASP A 75 -16.53 -3.39 10.31
C ASP A 75 -15.89 -2.36 11.26
N SER A 76 -16.47 -1.16 11.32
CA SER A 76 -16.01 -0.08 12.21
C SER A 76 -16.83 0.05 13.49
N SER A 77 -17.83 -0.81 13.74
CA SER A 77 -18.77 -0.70 14.86
C SER A 77 -18.10 -0.74 16.25
N ARG A 78 -16.96 -1.43 16.34
CA ARG A 78 -16.17 -1.60 17.56
C ARG A 78 -14.99 -0.63 17.67
N LEU A 79 -14.79 0.24 16.68
CA LEU A 79 -13.63 1.12 16.61
C LEU A 79 -13.99 2.51 17.09
N THR A 80 -13.19 3.05 18.00
CA THR A 80 -13.39 4.39 18.56
C THR A 80 -12.08 5.16 18.61
N ALA A 81 -12.17 6.49 18.49
CA ALA A 81 -11.02 7.36 18.67
C ALA A 81 -10.42 7.19 20.09
N GLY A 82 -9.10 7.24 20.18
CA GLY A 82 -8.34 6.98 21.40
C GLY A 82 -7.98 5.52 21.65
N MET A 83 -8.60 4.56 20.92
CA MET A 83 -8.28 3.14 21.04
C MET A 83 -6.88 2.83 20.47
N THR A 84 -6.07 2.09 21.23
CA THR A 84 -4.81 1.53 20.73
C THR A 84 -5.08 0.21 20.01
N VAL A 85 -4.57 0.08 18.79
CA VAL A 85 -4.69 -1.12 17.96
C VAL A 85 -3.31 -1.55 17.48
N ARG A 86 -3.15 -2.85 17.24
CA ARG A 86 -1.98 -3.39 16.54
C ARG A 86 -2.34 -3.63 15.07
N GLY A 87 -1.71 -2.89 14.16
CA GLY A 87 -1.82 -3.13 12.73
C GLY A 87 -0.93 -4.30 12.32
N VAL A 88 -1.48 -5.21 11.51
CA VAL A 88 -0.78 -6.38 10.95
C VAL A 88 -0.99 -6.38 9.44
N ILE A 89 0.09 -6.29 8.68
CA ILE A 89 0.05 -6.29 7.21
C ILE A 89 -0.13 -7.73 6.70
N ASP A 90 -0.93 -7.92 5.66
CA ASP A 90 -0.88 -9.13 4.83
C ASP A 90 0.48 -9.18 4.12
N TRP A 91 1.44 -9.82 4.79
CA TRP A 91 2.83 -9.79 4.38
C TRP A 91 3.06 -10.52 3.06
N GLU A 92 2.32 -11.59 2.78
CA GLU A 92 2.48 -12.31 1.52
C GLU A 92 2.09 -11.42 0.34
N ARG A 93 0.94 -10.73 0.47
CA ARG A 93 0.50 -9.72 -0.50
C ARG A 93 1.54 -8.62 -0.67
N ARG A 94 1.95 -7.97 0.43
CA ARG A 94 2.94 -6.88 0.42
C ARG A 94 4.23 -7.31 -0.27
N TYR A 95 4.79 -8.45 0.13
CA TYR A 95 6.10 -8.86 -0.35
C TYR A 95 6.08 -9.25 -1.84
N ARG A 96 4.99 -9.86 -2.32
CA ARG A 96 4.80 -10.09 -3.76
C ARG A 96 4.80 -8.76 -4.53
N MET A 97 4.04 -7.77 -4.07
CA MET A 97 3.99 -6.45 -4.69
C MET A 97 5.34 -5.73 -4.65
N MET A 98 6.10 -5.80 -3.54
CA MET A 98 7.45 -5.24 -3.44
C MET A 98 8.41 -5.84 -4.48
N ARG A 99 8.36 -7.17 -4.67
CA ARG A 99 9.20 -7.87 -5.65
C ARG A 99 8.84 -7.46 -7.07
N LEU A 100 7.54 -7.40 -7.38
CA LEU A 100 7.06 -6.99 -8.70
C LEU A 100 7.40 -5.52 -9.00
N HIS A 101 7.22 -4.61 -8.04
CA HIS A 101 7.60 -3.21 -8.18
C HIS A 101 9.10 -3.03 -8.43
N THR A 102 9.93 -3.79 -7.71
CA THR A 102 11.39 -3.81 -7.95
C THR A 102 11.71 -4.32 -9.36
N ALA A 103 11.04 -5.38 -9.81
CA ALA A 103 11.21 -5.92 -11.16
C ALA A 103 10.78 -4.93 -12.25
N SER A 104 9.68 -4.20 -12.05
CA SER A 104 9.21 -3.12 -12.93
C SER A 104 10.28 -2.04 -13.10
N HIS A 105 10.93 -1.59 -12.02
CA HIS A 105 12.03 -0.63 -12.12
C HIS A 105 13.24 -1.19 -12.89
N VAL A 106 13.58 -2.47 -12.69
CA VAL A 106 14.67 -3.12 -13.44
C VAL A 106 14.34 -3.18 -14.94
N LEU A 107 13.12 -3.59 -15.30
CA LEU A 107 12.65 -3.64 -16.68
C LEU A 107 12.66 -2.25 -17.33
N ALA A 108 12.14 -1.25 -16.62
CA ALA A 108 12.14 0.12 -17.07
C ALA A 108 13.56 0.65 -17.32
N ALA A 109 14.52 0.34 -16.45
CA ALA A 109 15.92 0.73 -16.64
C ALA A 109 16.54 0.07 -17.89
N VAL A 110 16.21 -1.20 -18.17
CA VAL A 110 16.70 -1.91 -19.36
C VAL A 110 16.12 -1.30 -20.63
N LEU A 111 14.80 -1.08 -20.68
CA LEU A 111 14.13 -0.49 -21.85
C LEU A 111 14.57 0.96 -22.08
N TYR A 112 14.73 1.75 -21.02
CA TYR A 112 15.28 3.10 -21.13
C TYR A 112 16.71 3.08 -21.68
N ARG A 113 17.56 2.19 -21.18
CA ARG A 113 18.95 2.08 -21.66
C ARG A 113 19.04 1.64 -23.12
N LYS A 114 18.21 0.70 -23.57
CA LYS A 114 18.26 0.15 -24.94
C LYS A 114 17.57 1.07 -25.94
N TYR A 115 16.44 1.66 -25.58
CA TYR A 115 15.53 2.32 -26.52
C TYR A 115 15.19 3.78 -26.16
N GLY A 116 15.66 4.30 -25.02
CA GLY A 116 15.20 5.59 -24.50
C GLY A 116 13.73 5.60 -24.06
N ALA A 117 13.12 4.41 -23.94
CA ALA A 117 11.70 4.25 -23.67
C ALA A 117 11.35 4.73 -22.25
N LEU A 118 10.30 5.54 -22.16
CA LEU A 118 9.77 6.03 -20.89
C LEU A 118 8.51 5.25 -20.50
N VAL A 119 8.34 5.03 -19.20
CA VAL A 119 7.10 4.47 -18.65
C VAL A 119 5.99 5.50 -18.83
N THR A 120 4.88 5.09 -19.45
CA THR A 120 3.69 5.93 -19.68
C THR A 120 2.51 5.55 -18.76
N GLY A 121 2.56 4.37 -18.17
CA GLY A 121 1.57 3.88 -17.24
C GLY A 121 1.96 2.53 -16.66
N GLY A 122 1.20 2.06 -15.69
CA GLY A 122 1.41 0.74 -15.12
C GLY A 122 0.48 0.44 -13.96
N HIS A 123 0.42 -0.83 -13.59
CA HIS A 123 -0.31 -1.29 -12.41
C HIS A 123 0.33 -2.55 -11.85
N ILE A 124 0.52 -2.59 -10.53
CA ILE A 124 1.15 -3.69 -9.81
C ILE A 124 0.17 -4.23 -8.78
N GLU A 125 -0.25 -5.46 -9.01
CA GLU A 125 -1.08 -6.27 -8.11
C GLU A 125 -0.26 -7.46 -7.58
N PRO A 126 -0.73 -8.20 -6.56
CA PRO A 126 0.07 -9.28 -5.97
C PRO A 126 0.44 -10.42 -6.92
N ASN A 127 -0.31 -10.60 -8.01
CA ASN A 127 -0.12 -11.71 -8.94
C ASN A 127 0.47 -11.29 -10.29
N ALA A 128 0.46 -9.99 -10.62
CA ALA A 128 0.92 -9.49 -11.91
C ALA A 128 1.33 -8.02 -11.80
N ALA A 129 2.29 -7.62 -12.64
CA ALA A 129 2.62 -6.23 -12.89
C ALA A 129 2.56 -5.97 -14.39
N ARG A 130 2.08 -4.77 -14.74
CA ARG A 130 2.07 -4.25 -16.11
C ARG A 130 2.77 -2.90 -16.09
N ASP A 131 3.68 -2.72 -17.03
CA ASP A 131 4.31 -1.44 -17.32
C ASP A 131 4.09 -1.13 -18.81
N ASP A 132 3.54 0.05 -19.08
CA ASP A 132 3.26 0.55 -20.42
C ASP A 132 4.41 1.50 -20.81
N PHE A 133 4.97 1.35 -22.02
CA PHE A 133 6.14 2.11 -22.48
C PHE A 133 5.86 2.83 -23.79
N ASP A 134 6.44 4.02 -23.95
CA ASP A 134 6.54 4.69 -25.25
C ASP A 134 7.76 4.16 -26.02
N LEU A 135 7.51 3.55 -27.18
CA LEU A 135 8.52 2.83 -27.98
C LEU A 135 8.54 3.32 -29.45
N PRO A 136 8.76 4.63 -29.71
CA PRO A 136 8.76 5.13 -31.07
C PRO A 136 9.96 4.62 -31.87
N GLY A 137 9.70 4.01 -33.02
CA GLY A 137 10.77 3.56 -33.94
C GLY A 137 11.54 2.32 -33.47
N VAL A 138 11.03 1.59 -32.46
CA VAL A 138 11.57 0.28 -32.09
C VAL A 138 11.04 -0.76 -33.08
N GLU A 139 11.94 -1.35 -33.86
CA GLU A 139 11.60 -2.35 -34.89
C GLU A 139 12.14 -3.76 -34.54
N ASP A 140 13.09 -3.86 -33.59
CA ASP A 140 13.81 -5.09 -33.18
C ASP A 140 13.37 -5.61 -31.80
N TRP A 141 12.05 -5.77 -31.61
CA TRP A 141 11.49 -6.38 -30.40
C TRP A 141 11.82 -7.88 -30.29
#